data_AF-A0A6A4VV69-F1
#
_entry.id   AF-A0A6A4VV69-F1
#
_cell.length_a   1.000
_cell.length_b   1.000
_cell.length_c   1.000
_cell.angle_alpha   90.00
_cell.angle_beta   90.00
_cell.angle_gamma   90.00
#
_symmetry.space_group_name_H-M   'P 1'
#
loop_
_entity.id
_entity.type
_entity.pdbx_description
1 polymer ?
#
loop_
_entity_poly.entity_id
_entity_poly.type
_entity_poly.pdbx_seq_one_letter_code
_entity_poly.pdbx_strand_id
1 'polypeptide(L)' 'MSLNQWKILSLMERSFFEMAADRTPAKRGHQWRLAKPRADSRIRRNAFSIRVINDWNSLPPAVVASDT' A
#
# COMPACT_ATOMS: atom_id res chain seq x y z
N MET A 1 13.86 -16.94 27.71
CA MET A 1 13.46 -15.80 26.85
C MET A 1 12.05 -16.06 26.33
N SER A 2 11.13 -15.12 26.51
CA SER A 2 9.68 -15.34 26.32
C SER A 2 9.26 -15.20 24.85
N LEU A 3 8.34 -16.07 24.40
CA LEU A 3 7.66 -16.00 23.10
C LEU A 3 7.06 -14.62 22.80
N ASN A 4 6.74 -13.84 23.83
CA ASN A 4 6.13 -12.53 23.71
C ASN A 4 7.11 -11.47 23.15
N GLN A 5 8.41 -11.66 23.33
CA GLN A 5 9.43 -10.72 22.85
C GLN A 5 9.58 -10.77 21.32
N TRP A 6 9.40 -11.95 20.71
CA TRP A 6 9.44 -12.13 19.26
C TRP A 6 8.23 -11.51 18.53
N LYS A 7 7.03 -11.57 19.15
CA LYS A 7 5.82 -10.94 18.60
C LYS A 7 5.91 -9.42 18.52
N ILE A 8 6.61 -8.80 19.46
CA ILE A 8 6.77 -7.34 19.51
C ILE A 8 7.76 -6.87 18.43
N LEU A 9 8.87 -7.61 18.23
CA LEU A 9 9.82 -7.32 17.15
C LEU A 9 9.20 -7.55 15.76
N SER A 10 8.36 -8.58 15.59
CA SER A 10 7.68 -8.84 14.31
C SER A 10 6.57 -7.82 13.97
N LEU A 11 6.13 -7.01 14.94
CA LEU A 11 5.11 -5.96 14.71
C LEU A 11 5.73 -4.65 14.21
N MET A 12 7.03 -4.43 14.45
CA MET A 12 7.73 -3.22 14.01
C MET A 12 8.20 -3.27 12.56
N GLU A 13 8.20 -4.45 11.94
CA GLU A 13 8.62 -4.66 10.56
C GLU A 13 7.44 -4.69 9.57
N ARG A 14 6.30 -4.07 9.92
CA ARG A 14 5.17 -3.98 8.99
C ARG A 14 5.38 -2.81 8.04
N SER A 15 5.67 -3.12 6.78
CA SER A 15 5.64 -2.17 5.68
C SER A 15 4.31 -1.42 5.66
N PHE A 16 4.35 -0.10 5.81
CA PHE A 16 3.14 0.74 5.85
C PHE A 16 2.36 0.70 4.52
N PHE A 17 3.07 0.48 3.42
CA PHE A 17 2.53 0.25 2.09
C PHE A 17 3.05 -1.08 1.55
N GLU A 18 2.19 -1.79 0.82
CA GLU A 18 2.52 -3.05 0.14
C GLU A 18 2.23 -2.90 -1.35
N MET A 19 2.94 -3.63 -2.20
CA MET A 19 2.69 -3.60 -3.64
C MET A 19 1.40 -4.33 -3.98
N ALA A 20 0.64 -3.80 -4.94
CA ALA A 20 -0.59 -4.44 -5.41
C ALA A 20 -0.31 -5.74 -6.17
N ALA A 21 0.84 -5.81 -6.86
CA ALA A 21 1.26 -6.97 -7.65
C ALA A 21 1.31 -8.26 -6.81
N ASP A 22 1.71 -8.16 -5.54
CA ASP A 22 1.82 -9.29 -4.62
C ASP A 22 0.45 -9.87 -4.22
N ARG A 23 -0.63 -9.10 -4.38
CA ARG A 23 -1.99 -9.49 -4.00
C ARG A 23 -2.88 -9.79 -5.20
N THR A 24 -2.69 -9.11 -6.33
CA THR A 24 -3.53 -9.29 -7.52
C THR A 24 -2.79 -8.83 -8.77
N PRO A 25 -2.76 -9.62 -9.87
CA PRO A 25 -2.20 -9.18 -11.14
C PRO A 25 -2.88 -7.90 -11.63
N ALA A 26 -2.09 -6.89 -12.00
CA ALA A 26 -2.60 -5.60 -12.43
C ALA A 26 -3.36 -5.72 -13.75
N LYS A 27 -4.68 -5.53 -13.72
CA LYS A 27 -5.52 -5.48 -14.94
C LYS A 27 -5.65 -4.05 -15.50
N ARG A 28 -5.32 -3.02 -14.72
CA ARG A 28 -5.45 -1.58 -15.07
C ARG A 28 -4.46 -0.72 -14.26
N GLY A 29 -4.04 0.42 -14.80
CA GLY A 29 -3.10 1.35 -14.16
C GLY A 29 -1.62 1.01 -14.42
N HIS A 30 -0.70 1.66 -13.70
CA HIS A 30 0.75 1.42 -13.83
C HIS A 30 1.23 0.21 -13.01
N GLN A 31 2.45 -0.27 -13.29
CA GLN A 31 3.01 -1.47 -12.65
C GLN A 31 3.34 -1.30 -11.15
N TRP A 32 3.62 -0.05 -10.73
CA TRP A 32 4.06 0.27 -9.37
C TRP A 32 2.94 0.57 -8.37
N ARG A 33 1.74 0.03 -8.59
CA ARG A 33 0.58 0.34 -7.75
C ARG A 33 0.73 -0.21 -6.33
N LEU A 34 0.19 0.53 -5.37
CA LEU A 34 0.09 0.11 -3.97
C LEU A 34 -1.23 -0.62 -3.69
N ALA A 35 -1.16 -1.64 -2.86
CA ALA A 35 -2.31 -2.37 -2.35
C ALA A 35 -3.17 -1.43 -1.51
N LYS A 36 -4.45 -1.32 -1.87
CA LYS A 36 -5.43 -0.53 -1.13
C LYS A 36 -6.19 -1.44 -0.16
N PRO A 37 -6.08 -1.24 1.17
CA PRO A 37 -6.91 -1.97 2.14
C PRO A 37 -8.40 -1.70 1.90
N ARG A 38 -9.25 -2.70 2.16
CA ARG A 38 -10.69 -2.48 2.21
C ARG A 38 -11.04 -1.60 3.40
N ALA A 39 -11.95 -0.66 3.19
CA ALA A 39 -12.41 0.26 4.20
C ALA A 39 -13.91 0.52 4.03
N ASP A 40 -14.70 0.04 4.98
CA ASP A 40 -16.16 0.16 4.92
C ASP A 40 -16.64 1.50 5.51
N SER A 41 -15.97 1.97 6.58
CA SER A 41 -16.34 3.23 7.22
C SER A 41 -15.84 4.45 6.44
N ARG A 42 -16.63 5.53 6.46
CA ARG A 42 -16.27 6.81 5.84
C ARG A 42 -14.96 7.38 6.39
N ILE A 43 -14.70 7.22 7.69
CA ILE A 43 -13.47 7.69 8.34
C ILE A 43 -12.26 6.96 7.76
N ARG A 44 -12.31 5.61 7.69
CA ARG A 44 -11.19 4.82 7.17
C ARG A 44 -10.95 5.07 5.68
N ARG A 45 -12.00 5.26 4.88
CA ARG A 45 -11.87 5.62 3.45
C ARG A 45 -11.16 6.96 3.21
N ASN A 46 -11.27 7.89 4.16
CA ASN A 46 -10.66 9.23 4.07
C ASN A 46 -9.39 9.38 4.91
N ALA A 47 -8.89 8.28 5.49
CA ALA A 47 -7.60 8.29 6.18
C ALA A 47 -6.48 8.76 5.23
N PHE A 48 -5.48 9.44 5.79
CA PHE A 48 -4.37 9.99 5.02
C PHE A 48 -3.69 8.96 4.12
N SER A 49 -3.38 7.78 4.66
CA SER A 49 -2.75 6.68 3.90
C SER A 49 -3.57 6.24 2.70
N ILE A 50 -4.91 6.19 2.83
CA ILE A 50 -5.80 5.82 1.73
C ILE A 50 -5.81 6.89 0.63
N ARG A 51 -5.73 8.17 1.00
CA ARG A 51 -5.64 9.27 0.03
C ARG A 51 -4.34 9.20 -0.76
N VAL A 52 -3.20 9.06 -0.07
CA VAL A 52 -1.88 8.89 -0.71
C VAL A 52 -1.86 7.71 -1.67
N ILE A 53 -2.42 6.56 -1.27
CA ILE A 53 -2.53 5.37 -2.15
C ILE A 53 -3.39 5.67 -3.39
N ASN A 54 -4.49 6.42 -3.25
CA ASN A 54 -5.34 6.76 -4.39
C ASN A 54 -4.61 7.68 -5.37
N ASP A 55 -3.98 8.73 -4.86
CA ASP A 55 -3.27 9.72 -5.65
C ASP A 55 -2.14 9.04 -6.44
N TRP A 56 -1.30 8.25 -5.76
CA TRP A 56 -0.25 7.45 -6.39
C TRP A 56 -0.78 6.52 -7.48
N ASN A 57 -1.80 5.71 -7.15
CA ASN A 57 -2.37 4.74 -8.09
C ASN A 57 -3.07 5.38 -9.30
N SER A 58 -3.40 6.67 -9.24
CA SER A 58 -4.01 7.43 -10.32
C SER A 58 -3.02 8.05 -11.29
N LEU A 59 -1.72 8.04 -10.95
CA LEU A 59 -0.69 8.63 -11.79
C LEU A 59 -0.58 7.88 -13.13
N PRO A 60 -0.42 8.60 -14.26
CA PRO A 60 -0.17 7.97 -15.54
C PRO A 60 1.14 7.17 -15.52
N PRO A 61 1.22 6.03 -16.23
CA PRO A 61 2.46 5.25 -16.31
C PRO A 61 3.68 6.07 -16.74
N ALA A 62 3.51 7.04 -17.65
CA ALA A 62 4.58 7.92 -18.10
C ALA A 62 5.17 8.80 -16.98
N VAL A 63 4.37 9.20 -15.99
CA VAL A 63 4.86 9.97 -14.83
C VAL A 63 5.66 9.07 -13.90
N VAL A 64 5.17 7.86 -13.67
CA VAL A 64 5.80 6.92 -12.72
C VAL A 64 7.06 6.27 -13.31
N ALA A 65 7.11 6.09 -14.63
CA ALA A 65 8.24 5.51 -15.35
C ALA A 65 9.15 6.57 -15.99
N SER A 66 8.99 7.85 -15.63
CA SER A 66 9.91 8.89 -16.11
C SER A 66 11.29 8.63 -15.51
N ASP A 67 12.28 8.40 -16.37
CA ASP A 67 13.67 8.48 -15.96
C ASP A 67 13.99 9.95 -15.61
N THR A 68 14.73 10.15 -14.53
CA THR A 68 15.19 11.47 -14.06
C THR A 68 16.42 11.94 -14.80
#